data_AF-A0A971EW16-F1
#
_entry.id   AF-A0A971EW16-F1
#
_cell.length_a   1.000
_cell.length_b   1.000
_cell.length_c   1.000
_cell.angle_alpha   90.00
_cell.angle_beta   90.00
_cell.angle_gamma   90.00
#
_symmetry.space_group_name_H-M   'P 1'
#
loop_
_entity.id
_entity.type
_entity.pdbx_description
1 polymer ?
#
loop_
_entity_poly.entity_id
_entity_poly.type
_entity_poly.pdbx_seq_one_letter_code
_entity_poly.pdbx_strand_id
1 'polypeptide(L)'
;MLKKNKYDDDDGRVIAPMNVEGMPWYQKGVRQQNVNNEKGQPLSVKDTLSVTFYAILAGVTVALIIGLFGFLFILFCIHVWFR
;
A
#
# COMPACT_ATOMS: atom_id res chain seq x y z
N MET A 1 10.22 -0.45 -6.15
CA MET A 1 9.54 -1.76 -6.16
C MET A 1 9.41 -2.21 -7.61
N LEU A 2 10.07 -3.29 -8.03
CA LEU A 2 9.84 -3.86 -9.35
C LEU A 2 8.41 -4.39 -9.43
N LYS A 3 7.62 -3.89 -10.37
CA LYS A 3 6.30 -4.39 -10.70
C LYS A 3 6.48 -5.79 -11.30
N LYS A 4 5.99 -6.83 -10.61
CA LYS A 4 5.93 -8.18 -11.19
C LYS A 4 4.85 -8.17 -12.28
N ASN A 5 5.21 -8.62 -13.48
CA ASN A 5 4.23 -8.82 -14.55
C ASN A 5 3.34 -10.00 -14.17
N LYS A 6 2.03 -9.76 -14.14
CA LYS A 6 1.02 -10.78 -13.94
C LYS A 6 0.52 -11.18 -15.32
N TYR A 7 0.64 -12.46 -15.65
CA TYR A 7 0.17 -13.02 -16.90
C TYR A 7 -1.08 -13.84 -16.61
N ASP A 8 -2.15 -13.63 -17.37
CA ASP A 8 -3.46 -14.25 -17.10
C ASP A 8 -3.45 -15.78 -17.34
N ASP A 9 -2.47 -16.28 -18.10
CA ASP A 9 -2.29 -17.71 -18.43
C ASP A 9 -1.33 -18.45 -17.48
N ASP A 10 -0.82 -17.79 -16.44
CA ASP A 10 0.10 -18.39 -15.47
C ASP A 10 -0.67 -19.09 -14.35
N ASP A 11 -0.77 -20.43 -14.45
CA ASP A 11 -1.39 -21.29 -13.44
C ASP A 11 -0.59 -21.40 -12.13
N GLY A 12 0.53 -20.67 -11.98
CA GLY A 12 1.39 -20.70 -10.79
C GLY A 12 2.12 -22.03 -10.60
N ARG A 13 2.07 -22.91 -11.61
CA ARG A 13 2.68 -24.23 -11.58
C ARG A 13 4.15 -24.13 -11.96
N VAL A 14 5.02 -24.62 -11.09
CA VAL A 14 6.45 -24.74 -11.38
C VAL A 14 6.66 -26.01 -12.21
N ILE A 15 6.82 -25.86 -13.53
CA ILE A 15 7.06 -26.98 -14.46
C ILE A 15 8.49 -27.51 -14.29
N ALA A 16 9.47 -26.62 -14.08
CA ALA A 16 10.86 -26.96 -13.90
C ALA A 16 11.51 -26.10 -12.80
N PRO A 17 12.10 -26.70 -11.76
CA PRO A 17 12.75 -25.97 -10.68
C PRO A 17 14.08 -25.35 -11.15
N MET A 18 14.11 -24.04 -11.38
CA MET A 18 15.31 -23.32 -11.84
C MET A 18 16.27 -22.88 -10.72
N ASN A 19 16.01 -23.25 -9.45
CA ASN A 19 16.91 -22.99 -8.34
C ASN A 19 18.06 -24.02 -8.32
N VAL A 20 19.03 -23.84 -9.21
CA VAL A 20 20.16 -24.76 -9.43
C VAL A 20 21.41 -24.23 -8.72
N GLU A 21 22.11 -25.09 -7.97
CA GLU A 21 23.35 -24.73 -7.28
C GLU A 21 24.43 -24.25 -8.28
N GLY A 22 25.13 -23.18 -7.92
CA GLY A 22 26.17 -22.57 -8.76
C GLY A 22 25.68 -21.48 -9.73
N MET A 23 24.37 -21.29 -9.88
CA MET A 23 23.82 -20.18 -10.68
C MET A 23 23.81 -18.86 -9.89
N PRO A 24 23.96 -17.69 -10.56
CA PRO A 24 23.91 -16.38 -9.89
C PRO A 24 22.60 -16.11 -9.12
N TRP A 25 21.52 -16.79 -9.49
CA TRP A 25 20.20 -16.69 -8.87
C TRP A 25 19.91 -17.82 -7.87
N TYR A 26 20.89 -18.65 -7.52
CA TYR A 26 20.72 -19.73 -6.56
C TYR A 26 20.45 -19.18 -5.15
N GLN A 27 19.40 -19.70 -4.51
CA GLN A 27 19.07 -19.38 -3.12
C GLN A 27 19.06 -20.65 -2.27
N LYS A 28 20.00 -20.72 -1.31
CA LYS A 28 20.14 -21.84 -0.39
C LYS A 28 18.99 -21.84 0.63
N GLY A 29 18.29 -22.97 0.76
CA GLY A 29 17.22 -23.15 1.74
C GLY A 29 15.82 -22.71 1.30
N VAL A 30 15.65 -22.23 0.06
CA VAL A 30 14.32 -21.96 -0.50
C VAL A 30 13.70 -23.29 -0.91
N ARG A 31 12.92 -23.88 0.00
CA ARG A 31 12.04 -25.01 -0.33
C ARG A 31 10.98 -24.45 -1.28
N GLN A 32 10.88 -25.01 -2.49
CA GLN A 32 9.93 -24.54 -3.49
C GLN A 32 8.51 -24.59 -2.93
N GLN A 33 8.04 -23.42 -2.52
CA GLN A 33 6.73 -23.24 -1.95
C GLN A 33 5.75 -23.36 -3.11
N ASN A 34 4.91 -24.39 -3.09
CA ASN A 34 3.75 -24.49 -3.96
C ASN A 34 2.98 -23.16 -3.86
N VAL A 35 3.02 -22.37 -4.94
CA VAL A 35 2.43 -21.01 -5.00
C VAL A 35 0.90 -21.02 -5.11
N ASN A 36 0.26 -22.16 -4.82
CA ASN A 36 -1.19 -22.33 -4.80
C ASN A 36 -1.88 -21.66 -3.59
N ASN A 37 -1.28 -20.63 -2.99
CA ASN A 37 -1.86 -19.91 -1.86
C ASN A 37 -1.47 -18.43 -1.81
N GLU A 38 -1.53 -17.74 -2.96
CA GLU A 38 -1.59 -16.28 -2.99
C GLU A 38 -3.04 -15.77 -2.93
N LYS A 39 -3.85 -16.31 -2.01
CA LYS A 39 -4.91 -15.47 -1.42
C LYS A 39 -4.21 -14.74 -0.28
N GLY A 40 -4.02 -13.44 -0.47
CA GLY A 40 -3.20 -12.57 0.36
C GLY A 40 -3.23 -12.96 1.84
N GLN A 41 -2.05 -13.11 2.43
CA GLN A 41 -1.93 -13.26 3.87
C GLN A 41 -2.83 -12.21 4.53
N PRO A 42 -3.84 -12.60 5.33
CA PRO A 42 -4.62 -11.61 6.07
C PRO A 42 -3.61 -10.85 6.93
N LEU A 43 -3.40 -9.57 6.62
CA LEU A 43 -2.60 -8.68 7.45
C LEU A 43 -3.07 -8.88 8.89
N SER A 44 -2.12 -9.22 9.77
CA SER A 44 -2.37 -9.30 11.20
C SER A 44 -3.15 -8.05 11.60
N VAL A 45 -4.27 -8.19 12.31
CA VAL A 45 -5.16 -7.09 12.69
C VAL A 45 -4.42 -5.89 13.31
N LYS A 46 -3.26 -6.14 13.92
CA LYS A 46 -2.37 -5.12 14.49
C LYS A 46 -1.67 -4.26 13.43
N ASP A 47 -1.28 -4.83 12.30
CA ASP A 47 -0.61 -4.12 11.21
C ASP A 47 -1.61 -3.24 10.44
N THR A 48 -2.82 -3.74 10.21
CA THR A 48 -3.91 -3.00 9.55
C THR A 48 -4.30 -1.74 10.32
N LEU A 49 -4.35 -1.81 11.66
CA LEU A 49 -4.70 -0.66 12.48
C LEU A 49 -3.68 0.48 12.34
N SER A 50 -2.38 0.16 12.30
CA SER A 50 -1.33 1.18 12.14
C SER A 50 -1.49 1.94 10.81
N VAL A 51 -1.73 1.22 9.72
CA VAL A 51 -1.92 1.82 8.38
C VAL A 51 -3.18 2.68 8.34
N THR A 52 -4.29 2.21 8.94
CA THR A 52 -5.52 3.01 9.00
C THR A 52 -5.36 4.28 9.82
N PHE A 53 -4.58 4.25 10.91
CA PHE A 53 -4.31 5.44 11.73
C PHE A 53 -3.57 6.52 10.95
N TYR A 54 -2.54 6.15 10.18
CA TYR A 54 -1.82 7.10 9.34
C TYR A 54 -2.71 7.67 8.22
N ALA A 55 -3.57 6.85 7.62
CA ALA A 55 -4.51 7.31 6.61
C ALA A 55 -5.53 8.32 7.18
N ILE A 56 -6.06 8.05 8.37
CA ILE A 56 -6.98 8.97 9.07
C ILE A 56 -6.25 10.27 9.42
N LEU A 57 -5.03 10.18 9.96
CA LEU A 57 -4.25 11.35 10.32
C LEU A 57 -3.98 12.24 9.10
N ALA A 58 -3.62 11.64 7.96
CA ALA A 58 -3.47 12.36 6.69
C ALA A 58 -4.78 13.05 6.27
N GLY A 59 -5.91 12.34 6.33
CA GLY A 59 -7.22 12.92 6.02
C GLY A 59 -7.57 14.13 6.91
N VAL A 60 -7.34 14.01 8.22
CA VAL A 60 -7.58 15.08 9.18
C VAL A 60 -6.69 16.30 8.90
N THR A 61 -5.42 16.11 8.54
CA THR A 61 -4.53 17.24 8.23
C THR A 61 -5.02 18.05 7.03
N VAL A 62 -5.51 17.39 5.97
CA VAL A 62 -6.06 18.08 4.79
C VAL A 62 -7.35 18.82 5.14
N ALA A 63 -8.24 18.18 5.89
CA ALA A 63 -9.49 18.80 6.35
C ALA A 63 -9.23 20.04 7.22
N LEU A 64 -8.21 20.00 8.08
CA LEU A 64 -7.82 21.14 8.92
C LEU A 64 -7.35 22.31 8.05
N ILE A 65 -6.48 22.07 7.06
CA ILE A 65 -5.99 23.12 6.16
C ILE A 65 -7.16 23.78 5.43
N ILE A 66 -8.02 23.00 4.81
CA ILE A 66 -9.18 23.52 4.07
C ILE A 66 -10.14 24.26 5.01
N GLY A 67 -10.41 23.70 6.19
CA GLY A 67 -11.26 24.32 7.20
C GLY A 67 -10.71 25.65 7.70
N LEU A 68 -9.39 25.73 7.94
CA LEU A 68 -8.71 26.97 8.36
C LEU A 68 -8.80 28.04 7.28
N PHE A 69 -8.54 27.69 6.02
CA PHE A 69 -8.69 28.61 4.90
C PHE A 69 -10.13 29.10 4.75
N GLY A 70 -11.11 28.20 4.85
CA GLY A 70 -12.53 28.55 4.83
C GLY A 70 -12.93 29.48 5.97
N PHE A 71 -12.45 29.21 7.18
CA PHE A 71 -12.69 30.05 8.36
C PHE A 71 -12.12 31.45 8.21
N LEU A 72 -10.86 31.56 7.77
CA LEU A 72 -10.21 32.84 7.46
C LEU A 72 -10.95 33.60 6.37
N PHE A 73 -11.42 32.91 5.33
CA PHE A 73 -12.20 33.51 4.26
C PHE A 73 -13.55 34.06 4.74
N ILE A 74 -14.27 33.31 5.59
CA ILE A 74 -15.53 33.79 6.19
C ILE A 74 -15.28 35.04 7.03
N LEU A 75 -14.23 35.05 7.87
CA LEU A 75 -13.86 36.23 8.65
C LEU A 75 -13.53 37.42 7.77
N PHE A 76 -12.80 37.21 6.67
CA PHE A 76 -12.51 38.24 5.68
C PHE A 76 -13.78 38.80 5.06
N CYS A 77 -14.71 37.95 4.64
CA CYS A 77 -15.99 38.39 4.08
C CYS A 77 -16.78 39.25 5.09
N ILE A 78 -16.83 38.87 6.36
CA ILE A 78 -17.56 39.61 7.39
C ILE A 78 -16.90 40.95 7.70
N HIS A 79 -15.58 40.97 7.92
CA HIS A 79 -14.90 42.17 8.44
C HIS A 79 -14.40 43.14 7.38
N VAL A 80 -14.13 42.67 6.16
CA VAL A 80 -13.54 43.48 5.09
C VAL A 80 -14.53 43.69 3.94
N TRP A 81 -15.26 42.66 3.52
CA TRP A 81 -16.15 42.76 2.35
C TRP A 81 -17.53 43.34 2.70
N PHE A 82 -18.20 42.79 3.71
CA PHE A 82 -19.58 43.17 4.09
C PHE A 82 -19.66 44.34 5.07
N ARG A 83 -18.54 45.02 5.32
CA ARG A 83 -18.48 46.29 6.04
C ARG A 83 -18.49 47.44 5.04
#